data_AF-A0A346KI48-F1
#
_entry.id   AF-A0A346KI48-F1
#
_cell.length_a   1.000
_cell.length_b   1.000
_cell.length_c   1.000
_cell.angle_alpha   90.00
_cell.angle_beta   90.00
_cell.angle_gamma   90.00
#
_symmetry.space_group_name_H-M   'P 1'
#
loop_
_entity.id
_entity.type
_entity.pdbx_description
1 polymer ?
#
loop_
_entity_poly.entity_id
_entity_poly.type
_entity_poly.pdbx_seq_one_letter_code
_entity_poly.pdbx_strand_id
1 'polypeptide(L)'
;YEIDLFLITKNGIVLSDAATRRVFDGEPEDQVVAEEMPKLDMSDPLAPIKNLTLAKDIDIFYPVVHGNLGEDGTLQGLFKLLKKPYVGSGVLASAASFDKDITKQILTHHHIQNTKYVVVTPENRDQMTYAYLQAHVGDHLFIKPANQGSSIGIHKAENEQEYLDGLADAFKYDYKILVEESIDNPREVECSILGNENPKASKLGAIDVPKTDTFYDYNNKFVDASGVTFELPVELPADLTKRIQQMSLDAFKALGLKGMAR
;
A
#
# COMPACT_ATOMS: atom_id res chain seq x y z
N TYR A 1 -13.14 -7.32 -23.46
CA TYR A 1 -11.86 -8.04 -23.42
C TYR A 1 -12.15 -9.48 -23.07
N GLU A 2 -11.43 -10.42 -23.68
CA GLU A 2 -11.30 -11.77 -23.12
C GLU A 2 -10.40 -11.68 -21.88
N ILE A 3 -10.74 -12.41 -20.81
CA ILE A 3 -10.09 -12.25 -19.50
C ILE A 3 -9.72 -13.63 -18.97
N ASP A 4 -8.41 -13.87 -18.85
CA ASP A 4 -7.85 -14.94 -18.02
C ASP A 4 -7.54 -14.39 -16.62
N LEU A 5 -7.95 -15.12 -15.59
CA LEU A 5 -7.75 -14.76 -14.20
C LEU A 5 -6.61 -15.58 -13.58
N PHE A 6 -5.76 -14.92 -12.80
CA PHE A 6 -4.62 -15.57 -12.15
C PHE A 6 -4.56 -15.15 -10.68
N LEU A 7 -4.87 -16.08 -9.79
CA LEU A 7 -4.68 -15.90 -8.35
C LEU A 7 -3.22 -16.21 -7.98
N ILE A 8 -2.64 -15.38 -7.12
CA ILE A 8 -1.34 -15.63 -6.50
C ILE A 8 -1.60 -16.05 -5.06
N THR A 9 -1.20 -17.27 -4.70
CA THR A 9 -1.41 -17.81 -3.35
C THR A 9 -0.55 -17.06 -2.33
N LYS A 10 -0.84 -17.26 -1.03
CA LYS A 10 -0.03 -16.76 0.10
C LYS A 10 1.45 -17.15 0.02
N ASN A 11 1.78 -18.22 -0.70
CA ASN A 11 3.16 -18.69 -0.91
C ASN A 11 3.79 -18.17 -2.21
N GLY A 12 3.14 -17.22 -2.91
CA GLY A 12 3.67 -16.61 -4.13
C GLY A 12 3.53 -17.48 -5.39
N ILE A 13 2.63 -18.46 -5.40
CA ILE A 13 2.42 -19.36 -6.54
C ILE A 13 1.21 -18.89 -7.35
N VAL A 14 1.38 -18.74 -8.67
CA VAL A 14 0.31 -18.41 -9.61
C VAL A 14 -0.51 -19.65 -9.94
N LEU A 15 -1.82 -19.62 -9.67
CA LEU A 15 -2.77 -20.66 -10.07
C LEU A 15 -3.22 -20.48 -11.52
N SER A 16 -3.72 -21.54 -12.16
CA SER A 16 -4.31 -21.45 -13.51
C SER A 16 -5.63 -20.67 -13.52
N ASP A 17 -6.10 -20.27 -14.71
CA ASP A 17 -7.42 -19.63 -14.87
C ASP A 17 -8.55 -20.50 -14.33
N ALA A 18 -8.56 -21.79 -14.67
CA ALA A 18 -9.58 -22.73 -14.19
C ALA A 18 -9.61 -22.83 -12.66
N ALA A 19 -8.45 -22.92 -12.01
CA ALA A 19 -8.38 -22.96 -10.55
C ALA A 19 -8.74 -21.61 -9.91
N THR A 20 -8.30 -20.50 -10.52
CA THR A 20 -8.60 -19.16 -10.03
C THR A 20 -10.11 -18.89 -10.07
N ARG A 21 -10.80 -19.31 -11.12
CA ARG A 21 -12.26 -19.16 -11.23
C ARG A 21 -13.01 -19.91 -10.14
N ARG A 22 -12.56 -21.09 -9.73
CA ARG A 22 -13.17 -21.83 -8.61
C ARG A 22 -13.17 -20.99 -7.32
N VAL A 23 -12.05 -20.36 -7.01
CA VAL A 23 -11.95 -19.46 -5.84
C VAL A 23 -12.84 -18.23 -6.03
N PHE A 24 -12.84 -17.64 -7.22
CA PHE A 24 -13.68 -16.48 -7.55
C PHE A 24 -15.18 -16.77 -7.47
N ASP A 25 -15.59 -18.00 -7.80
CA ASP A 25 -16.96 -18.50 -7.73
C ASP A 25 -17.35 -18.98 -6.31
N GLY A 26 -16.47 -18.80 -5.33
CA GLY A 26 -16.75 -18.98 -3.90
C GLY A 26 -16.24 -20.27 -3.27
N GLU A 27 -15.47 -21.10 -4.00
CA GLU A 27 -14.80 -22.23 -3.36
C GLU A 27 -13.69 -21.75 -2.39
N PRO A 28 -13.50 -22.42 -1.23
CA PRO A 28 -12.46 -22.03 -0.29
C PRO A 28 -11.06 -22.08 -0.92
N GLU A 29 -10.30 -20.97 -0.86
CA GLU A 29 -8.97 -20.86 -1.45
C GLU A 29 -8.03 -21.97 -0.96
N ASP A 30 -7.96 -22.19 0.35
CA ASP A 30 -7.06 -23.20 0.94
C ASP A 30 -7.34 -24.62 0.39
N GLN A 31 -8.59 -24.93 0.07
CA GLN A 31 -8.96 -26.20 -0.56
C GLN A 31 -8.46 -26.28 -2.00
N VAL A 32 -8.77 -25.27 -2.82
CA VAL A 32 -8.33 -25.23 -4.22
C VAL A 32 -6.81 -25.29 -4.32
N VAL A 33 -6.10 -24.53 -3.47
CA VAL A 33 -4.64 -24.55 -3.40
C VAL A 33 -4.11 -25.94 -3.06
N ALA A 34 -4.69 -26.61 -2.06
CA ALA A 34 -4.26 -27.96 -1.68
C ALA A 34 -4.44 -28.99 -2.82
N GLU A 35 -5.43 -28.80 -3.69
CA GLU A 35 -5.68 -29.66 -4.85
C GLU A 35 -4.75 -29.33 -6.04
N GLU A 36 -4.38 -28.07 -6.24
CA GLU A 36 -3.54 -27.63 -7.35
C GLU A 36 -2.03 -27.79 -7.08
N MET A 37 -1.58 -27.57 -5.85
CA MET A 37 -0.15 -27.60 -5.50
C MET A 37 0.57 -28.92 -5.87
N PRO A 38 -0.01 -30.12 -5.67
CA PRO A 38 0.63 -31.38 -6.06
C PRO A 38 0.82 -31.55 -7.57
N LYS A 39 0.13 -30.75 -8.40
CA LYS A 39 0.24 -30.78 -9.87
C LYS A 39 1.47 -30.00 -10.37
N LEU A 40 2.08 -29.19 -9.52
CA LEU A 40 3.24 -28.37 -9.85
C LEU A 40 4.54 -29.10 -9.46
N ASP A 41 5.46 -29.18 -10.41
CA ASP A 41 6.82 -29.66 -10.14
C ASP A 41 7.65 -28.53 -9.53
N MET A 42 7.71 -28.48 -8.21
CA MET A 42 8.46 -27.44 -7.47
C MET A 42 9.99 -27.57 -7.60
N SER A 43 10.51 -28.59 -8.30
CA SER A 43 11.93 -28.63 -8.67
C SER A 43 12.26 -27.75 -9.88
N ASP A 44 11.24 -27.36 -10.68
CA ASP A 44 11.37 -26.37 -11.73
C ASP A 44 11.48 -24.96 -11.12
N PRO A 45 12.56 -24.21 -11.37
CA PRO A 45 12.74 -22.87 -10.80
C PRO A 45 11.67 -21.87 -11.26
N LEU A 46 10.96 -22.15 -12.36
CA LEU A 46 9.87 -21.32 -12.87
C LEU A 46 8.49 -21.79 -12.41
N ALA A 47 8.40 -22.86 -11.62
CA ALA A 47 7.12 -23.39 -11.10
C ALA A 47 6.19 -22.32 -10.52
N PRO A 48 6.66 -21.33 -9.72
CA PRO A 48 5.78 -20.30 -9.15
C PRO A 48 4.98 -19.49 -10.17
N ILE A 49 5.49 -19.33 -11.40
CA ILE A 49 4.85 -18.53 -12.44
C ILE A 49 4.47 -19.37 -13.68
N LYS A 50 4.68 -20.69 -13.62
CA LYS A 50 4.54 -21.59 -14.77
C LYS A 50 3.14 -21.58 -15.36
N ASN A 51 2.11 -21.43 -14.53
CA ASN A 51 0.73 -21.38 -14.98
C ASN A 51 0.41 -20.17 -15.88
N LEU A 52 1.21 -19.10 -15.86
CA LEU A 52 1.07 -17.99 -16.82
C LEU A 52 1.30 -18.46 -18.27
N THR A 53 2.03 -19.55 -18.48
CA THR A 53 2.25 -20.12 -19.83
C THR A 53 1.01 -20.78 -20.42
N LEU A 54 -0.02 -21.03 -19.62
CA LEU A 54 -1.29 -21.59 -20.07
C LEU A 54 -2.13 -20.55 -20.82
N ALA A 55 -1.99 -19.27 -20.48
CA ALA A 55 -2.57 -18.18 -21.25
C ALA A 55 -1.73 -17.93 -22.50
N LYS A 56 -2.37 -18.01 -23.66
CA LYS A 56 -1.77 -17.70 -24.94
C LYS A 56 -2.10 -16.26 -25.31
N ASP A 57 -1.20 -15.61 -26.03
CA ASP A 57 -1.46 -14.31 -26.65
C ASP A 57 -1.90 -13.20 -25.68
N ILE A 58 -1.35 -13.16 -24.45
CA ILE A 58 -1.64 -12.09 -23.48
C ILE A 58 -1.35 -10.72 -24.10
N ASP A 59 -2.37 -9.90 -24.30
CA ASP A 59 -2.23 -8.56 -24.85
C ASP A 59 -1.81 -7.53 -23.80
N ILE A 60 -2.32 -7.66 -22.57
CA ILE A 60 -2.08 -6.72 -21.47
C ILE A 60 -2.28 -7.41 -20.11
N PHE A 61 -1.46 -7.05 -19.13
CA PHE A 61 -1.68 -7.43 -17.73
C PHE A 61 -2.46 -6.35 -16.97
N TYR A 62 -3.42 -6.78 -16.15
CA TYR A 62 -4.16 -5.90 -15.24
C TYR A 62 -3.94 -6.39 -13.80
N PRO A 63 -2.91 -5.89 -13.10
CA PRO A 63 -2.64 -6.33 -11.73
C PRO A 63 -3.72 -5.81 -10.76
N VAL A 64 -4.34 -6.72 -10.02
CA VAL A 64 -5.29 -6.44 -8.93
C VAL A 64 -4.84 -7.16 -7.65
N VAL A 65 -3.54 -7.05 -7.36
CA VAL A 65 -2.88 -7.64 -6.20
C VAL A 65 -2.38 -6.49 -5.34
N HIS A 66 -2.87 -6.38 -4.11
CA HIS A 66 -2.48 -5.34 -3.17
C HIS A 66 -1.30 -5.77 -2.30
N GLY A 67 -0.49 -4.83 -1.86
CA GLY A 67 0.65 -5.07 -0.99
C GLY A 67 1.84 -5.70 -1.72
N ASN A 68 2.45 -6.67 -1.05
CA ASN A 68 3.62 -7.40 -1.55
C ASN A 68 3.34 -8.00 -2.94
N LEU A 69 4.35 -8.00 -3.80
CA LEU A 69 4.34 -8.39 -5.21
C LEU A 69 3.64 -7.40 -6.15
N GLY A 70 2.46 -6.90 -5.78
CA GLY A 70 1.60 -6.11 -6.65
C GLY A 70 1.89 -4.62 -6.66
N GLU A 71 2.20 -4.04 -5.50
CA GLU A 71 2.42 -2.61 -5.33
C GLU A 71 3.90 -2.26 -5.11
N ASP A 72 4.77 -3.25 -4.87
CA ASP A 72 6.21 -3.07 -4.59
C ASP A 72 7.12 -3.08 -5.84
N GLY A 73 6.55 -3.27 -7.04
CA GLY A 73 7.29 -3.31 -8.30
C GLY A 73 7.68 -4.71 -8.79
N THR A 74 7.47 -5.76 -7.99
CA THR A 74 7.88 -7.14 -8.34
C THR A 74 7.17 -7.65 -9.59
N LEU A 75 5.84 -7.60 -9.63
CA LEU A 75 5.06 -8.04 -10.79
C LEU A 75 5.31 -7.17 -12.02
N GLN A 76 5.48 -5.85 -11.83
CA GLN A 76 5.84 -4.94 -12.92
C GLN A 76 7.20 -5.32 -13.54
N GLY A 77 8.13 -5.81 -12.73
CA GLY A 77 9.41 -6.37 -13.19
C GLY A 77 9.22 -7.60 -14.06
N LEU A 78 8.38 -8.54 -13.63
CA LEU A 78 8.00 -9.71 -14.42
C LEU A 78 7.36 -9.31 -15.75
N PHE A 79 6.37 -8.41 -15.74
CA PHE A 79 5.70 -7.96 -16.97
C PHE A 79 6.68 -7.31 -17.96
N LYS A 80 7.68 -6.59 -17.44
CA LYS A 80 8.76 -6.02 -18.25
C LYS A 80 9.64 -7.09 -18.90
N LEU A 81 9.99 -8.17 -18.18
CA LEU A 81 10.72 -9.31 -18.74
C LEU A 81 9.92 -10.04 -19.82
N LEU A 82 8.61 -10.17 -19.61
CA LEU A 82 7.67 -10.75 -20.57
C LEU A 82 7.41 -9.85 -21.78
N LYS A 83 7.88 -8.59 -21.77
CA LYS A 83 7.68 -7.59 -22.82
C LYS A 83 6.19 -7.36 -23.16
N LYS A 84 5.34 -7.38 -22.13
CA LYS A 84 3.91 -7.12 -22.26
C LYS A 84 3.55 -5.78 -21.62
N PRO A 85 2.59 -5.03 -22.19
CA PRO A 85 2.07 -3.85 -21.51
C PRO A 85 1.28 -4.27 -20.26
N TYR A 86 1.15 -3.35 -19.31
CA TYR A 86 0.39 -3.56 -18.10
C TYR A 86 -0.27 -2.26 -17.63
N VAL A 87 -1.38 -2.40 -16.92
CA VAL A 87 -2.09 -1.28 -16.29
C VAL A 87 -1.37 -0.89 -15.00
N GLY A 88 -1.26 0.42 -14.75
CA GLY A 88 -0.70 0.99 -13.52
C GLY A 88 0.71 1.55 -13.69
N SER A 89 1.32 1.85 -12.54
CA SER A 89 2.65 2.47 -12.43
C SER A 89 3.78 1.48 -12.75
N GLY A 90 4.91 1.99 -13.19
CA GLY A 90 6.10 1.16 -13.49
C GLY A 90 6.89 0.76 -12.24
N VAL A 91 7.84 -0.16 -12.41
CA VAL A 91 8.66 -0.77 -11.34
C VAL A 91 9.14 0.22 -10.28
N LEU A 92 9.89 1.26 -10.69
CA LEU A 92 10.45 2.23 -9.74
C LEU A 92 9.37 3.02 -9.01
N ALA A 93 8.32 3.43 -9.73
CA ALA A 93 7.25 4.23 -9.15
C ALA A 93 6.45 3.41 -8.13
N SER A 94 6.14 2.15 -8.44
CA SER A 94 5.56 1.19 -7.51
C SER A 94 6.44 1.01 -6.27
N ALA A 95 7.72 0.64 -6.44
CA ALA A 95 8.65 0.43 -5.33
C ALA A 95 8.83 1.69 -4.45
N ALA A 96 8.98 2.87 -5.07
CA ALA A 96 9.16 4.13 -4.35
C ALA A 96 7.90 4.55 -3.58
N SER A 97 6.71 4.31 -4.12
CA SER A 97 5.43 4.60 -3.47
C SER A 97 5.04 3.59 -2.38
N PHE A 98 5.56 2.37 -2.45
CA PHE A 98 5.31 1.34 -1.44
C PHE A 98 6.12 1.57 -0.16
N ASP A 99 7.36 2.04 -0.32
CA ASP A 99 8.24 2.40 0.80
C ASP A 99 7.90 3.81 1.32
N LYS A 100 7.31 3.89 2.52
CA LYS A 100 6.88 5.17 3.11
C LYS A 100 8.00 6.17 3.31
N ASP A 101 9.21 5.70 3.62
CA ASP A 101 10.35 6.58 3.84
C ASP A 101 10.83 7.14 2.49
N ILE A 102 11.00 6.29 1.47
CA ILE A 102 11.38 6.75 0.13
C ILE A 102 10.31 7.71 -0.44
N THR A 103 9.03 7.39 -0.26
CA THR A 103 7.92 8.29 -0.63
C THR A 103 8.12 9.66 0.01
N LYS A 104 8.26 9.72 1.34
CA LYS A 104 8.40 10.98 2.07
C LYS A 104 9.67 11.75 1.72
N GLN A 105 10.78 11.07 1.44
CA GLN A 105 11.99 11.72 0.94
C GLN A 105 11.75 12.42 -0.41
N ILE A 106 11.09 11.74 -1.35
CA ILE A 106 10.74 12.32 -2.66
C ILE A 106 9.78 13.50 -2.49
N LEU A 107 8.71 13.34 -1.70
CA LEU A 107 7.76 14.42 -1.44
C LEU A 107 8.45 15.65 -0.82
N THR A 108 9.32 15.42 0.17
CA THR A 108 10.09 16.49 0.83
C THR A 108 11.03 17.20 -0.15
N HIS A 109 11.74 16.45 -0.99
CA HIS A 109 12.60 17.01 -2.03
C HIS A 109 11.83 17.92 -3.01
N HIS A 110 10.59 17.55 -3.32
CA HIS A 110 9.70 18.33 -4.18
C HIS A 110 8.85 19.38 -3.43
N HIS A 111 9.14 19.64 -2.16
CA HIS A 111 8.42 20.60 -1.31
C HIS A 111 6.92 20.30 -1.15
N ILE A 112 6.54 19.02 -1.24
CA ILE A 112 5.19 18.54 -0.97
C ILE A 112 5.08 18.25 0.52
N GLN A 113 4.18 18.96 1.19
CA GLN A 113 3.99 18.87 2.63
C GLN A 113 3.64 17.44 3.07
N ASN A 114 4.34 16.95 4.08
CA ASN A 114 4.10 15.68 4.75
C ASN A 114 4.54 15.79 6.22
N THR A 115 4.08 14.88 7.07
CA THR A 115 4.41 14.83 8.52
C THR A 115 5.90 14.71 8.78
N LYS A 116 6.38 15.36 9.84
CA LYS A 116 7.73 15.13 10.37
C LYS A 116 7.89 13.68 10.80
N TYR A 117 9.05 13.09 10.52
CA TYR A 117 9.31 11.70 10.85
C TYR A 117 10.81 11.43 11.03
N VAL A 118 11.10 10.32 11.69
CA VAL A 118 12.43 9.72 11.84
C VAL A 118 12.34 8.25 11.43
N VAL A 119 13.42 7.73 10.83
CA VAL A 119 13.54 6.32 10.48
C VAL A 119 14.33 5.57 11.56
N VAL A 120 13.73 4.50 12.07
CA VAL A 120 14.33 3.60 13.04
C VAL A 120 14.64 2.26 12.36
N THR A 121 15.87 1.79 12.55
CA THR A 121 16.38 0.52 12.02
C THR A 121 17.05 -0.28 13.16
N PRO A 122 17.31 -1.59 13.00
CA PRO A 122 18.01 -2.37 14.02
C PRO A 122 19.35 -1.76 14.45
N GLU A 123 20.04 -1.05 13.56
CA GLU A 123 21.35 -0.44 13.79
C GLU A 123 21.28 0.84 14.62
N ASN A 124 20.20 1.62 14.50
CA ASN A 124 20.08 2.92 15.18
C ASN A 124 19.08 2.92 16.34
N ARG A 125 18.29 1.85 16.54
CA ARG A 125 17.15 1.81 17.47
C ARG A 125 17.51 2.21 18.91
N ASP A 126 18.71 1.87 19.37
CA ASP A 126 19.15 2.17 20.74
C ASP A 126 19.36 3.68 20.95
N GLN A 127 19.58 4.44 19.86
CA GLN A 127 19.70 5.90 19.87
C GLN A 127 18.36 6.60 19.70
N MET A 128 17.38 5.92 19.08
CA MET A 128 16.04 6.42 18.83
C MET A 128 15.15 6.17 20.04
N THR A 129 15.51 6.76 21.19
CA THR A 129 14.72 6.65 22.42
C THR A 129 13.41 7.42 22.30
N TYR A 130 12.42 7.07 23.13
CA TYR A 130 11.14 7.79 23.16
C TYR A 130 11.35 9.29 23.41
N ALA A 131 12.19 9.65 24.38
CA ALA A 131 12.52 11.04 24.69
C ALA A 131 13.20 11.77 23.51
N TYR A 132 14.08 11.10 22.77
CA TYR A 132 14.68 11.67 21.56
C TYR A 132 13.61 11.96 20.50
N LEU A 133 12.74 10.99 20.24
CA LEU A 133 11.68 11.11 19.23
C LEU A 133 10.66 12.19 19.61
N GLN A 134 10.27 12.29 20.89
CA GLN A 134 9.39 13.36 21.36
C GLN A 134 9.97 14.75 21.08
N ALA A 135 11.26 14.95 21.33
CA ALA A 135 11.92 16.23 21.11
C ALA A 135 12.06 16.62 19.62
N HIS A 136 12.05 15.65 18.70
CA HIS A 136 12.29 15.89 17.26
C HIS A 136 11.03 15.81 16.40
N VAL A 137 10.06 14.99 16.82
CA VAL A 137 8.90 14.60 16.01
C VAL A 137 7.60 15.07 16.67
N GLY A 138 7.44 14.92 17.98
CA GLY A 138 6.27 15.41 18.74
C GLY A 138 5.84 14.48 19.86
N ASP A 139 4.88 14.92 20.68
CA ASP A 139 4.50 14.20 21.91
C ASP A 139 3.74 12.89 21.67
N HIS A 140 3.02 12.79 20.56
CA HIS A 140 2.26 11.61 20.14
C HIS A 140 2.86 11.04 18.86
N LEU A 141 3.23 9.76 18.91
CA LEU A 141 3.99 9.11 17.84
C LEU A 141 3.13 8.08 17.12
N PHE A 142 3.27 8.02 15.80
CA PHE A 142 2.81 6.89 15.00
C PHE A 142 4.01 6.08 14.51
N ILE A 143 3.97 4.77 14.77
CA ILE A 143 5.02 3.80 14.44
C ILE A 143 4.51 2.93 13.31
N LYS A 144 5.25 2.85 12.19
CA LYS A 144 4.78 2.20 10.95
C LYS A 144 5.92 1.44 10.26
N PRO A 145 5.74 0.17 9.88
CA PRO A 145 6.66 -0.50 8.96
C PRO A 145 6.69 0.24 7.62
N ALA A 146 7.88 0.44 7.05
CA ALA A 146 8.02 1.21 5.81
C ALA A 146 7.24 0.56 4.65
N ASN A 147 7.35 -0.76 4.49
CA ASN A 147 6.82 -1.54 3.37
C ASN A 147 5.61 -2.41 3.75
N GLN A 148 4.56 -1.80 4.31
CA GLN A 148 3.30 -2.48 4.65
C GLN A 148 2.05 -1.70 4.25
N GLY A 149 0.96 -2.41 3.96
CA GLY A 149 -0.36 -1.85 3.69
C GLY A 149 -1.37 -2.10 4.83
N SER A 150 -2.60 -1.64 4.64
CA SER A 150 -3.78 -2.03 5.45
C SER A 150 -3.67 -1.83 6.96
N SER A 151 -2.87 -0.86 7.41
CA SER A 151 -2.64 -0.55 8.84
C SER A 151 -2.04 -1.70 9.67
N ILE A 152 -1.42 -2.71 9.03
CA ILE A 152 -0.75 -3.81 9.74
C ILE A 152 0.57 -3.33 10.34
N GLY A 153 0.79 -3.65 11.61
CA GLY A 153 1.98 -3.24 12.36
C GLY A 153 2.05 -1.74 12.67
N ILE A 154 0.94 -0.99 12.49
CA ILE A 154 0.86 0.42 12.83
C ILE A 154 0.41 0.59 14.27
N HIS A 155 1.14 1.39 15.04
CA HIS A 155 0.86 1.67 16.45
C HIS A 155 0.86 3.17 16.71
N LYS A 156 -0.04 3.62 17.60
CA LYS A 156 0.03 4.96 18.20
C LYS A 156 0.66 4.80 19.59
N ALA A 157 1.65 5.63 19.92
CA ALA A 157 2.31 5.64 21.21
C ALA A 157 2.21 7.02 21.86
N GLU A 158 1.77 7.05 23.11
CA GLU A 158 1.63 8.23 23.97
C GLU A 158 2.56 8.17 25.18
N ASN A 159 3.26 7.04 25.36
CA ASN A 159 4.31 6.87 26.35
C ASN A 159 5.42 5.93 25.88
N GLU A 160 6.51 5.85 26.65
CA GLU A 160 7.70 5.06 26.32
C GLU A 160 7.40 3.55 26.20
N GLN A 161 6.54 3.01 27.06
CA GLN A 161 6.21 1.58 27.03
C GLN A 161 5.48 1.23 25.73
N GLU A 162 4.46 2.01 25.37
CA GLU A 162 3.73 1.86 24.11
C GLU A 162 4.67 2.01 22.89
N TYR A 163 5.64 2.92 22.96
CA TYR A 163 6.64 3.07 21.92
C TYR A 163 7.49 1.81 21.75
N LEU A 164 8.02 1.25 22.85
CA LEU A 164 8.84 0.05 22.83
C LEU A 164 8.05 -1.17 22.33
N ASP A 165 6.82 -1.33 22.79
CA ASP A 165 5.94 -2.43 22.38
C ASP A 165 5.55 -2.32 20.89
N GLY A 166 5.16 -1.11 20.46
CA GLY A 166 4.82 -0.84 19.06
C GLY A 166 6.01 -1.02 18.12
N LEU A 167 7.21 -0.60 18.54
CA LEU A 167 8.44 -0.80 17.78
C LEU A 167 8.80 -2.29 17.66
N ALA A 168 8.68 -3.05 18.75
CA ALA A 168 8.94 -4.49 18.75
C ALA A 168 7.97 -5.26 17.84
N ASP A 169 6.70 -4.84 17.78
CA ASP A 169 5.73 -5.41 16.85
C ASP A 169 6.00 -5.01 15.39
N ALA A 170 6.26 -3.73 15.14
CA ALA A 170 6.53 -3.23 13.79
C ALA A 170 7.75 -3.93 13.14
N PHE A 171 8.80 -4.22 13.92
CA PHE A 171 9.98 -4.95 13.45
C PHE A 171 9.71 -6.41 13.04
N LYS A 172 8.54 -6.97 13.31
CA LYS A 172 8.13 -8.29 12.78
C LYS A 172 7.80 -8.22 11.28
N TYR A 173 7.52 -7.03 10.76
CA TYR A 173 7.02 -6.84 9.40
C TYR A 173 8.04 -6.16 8.47
N ASP A 174 8.96 -5.35 9.00
CA ASP A 174 9.99 -4.66 8.23
C ASP A 174 11.21 -4.36 9.12
N TYR A 175 12.41 -4.28 8.53
CA TYR A 175 13.62 -3.80 9.22
C TYR A 175 13.71 -2.28 9.21
N LYS A 176 12.88 -1.59 8.43
CA LYS A 176 12.82 -0.12 8.38
C LYS A 176 11.48 0.38 8.92
N ILE A 177 11.52 1.10 10.03
CA ILE A 177 10.32 1.61 10.72
C ILE A 177 10.30 3.13 10.63
N LEU A 178 9.17 3.72 10.24
CA LEU A 178 8.95 5.16 10.37
C LEU A 178 8.30 5.44 11.72
N VAL A 179 8.82 6.45 12.40
CA VAL A 179 8.17 7.06 13.56
C VAL A 179 7.85 8.51 13.21
N GLU A 180 6.57 8.85 13.15
CA GLU A 180 6.10 10.16 12.68
C GLU A 180 5.16 10.85 13.67
N GLU A 181 5.00 12.16 13.48
CA GLU A 181 4.14 12.98 14.33
C GLU A 181 2.67 12.60 14.11
N SER A 182 1.91 12.53 15.20
CA SER A 182 0.44 12.47 15.12
C SER A 182 -0.13 13.82 14.71
N ILE A 183 -1.18 13.79 13.90
CA ILE A 183 -2.03 14.96 13.65
C ILE A 183 -3.23 14.86 14.58
N ASP A 184 -3.48 15.89 15.38
CA ASP A 184 -4.60 15.91 16.32
C ASP A 184 -5.92 16.14 15.59
N ASN A 185 -6.90 15.27 15.86
CA ASN A 185 -8.24 15.32 15.28
C ASN A 185 -8.21 15.50 13.75
N PRO A 186 -7.49 14.63 13.02
CA PRO A 186 -7.36 14.79 11.59
C PRO A 186 -8.68 14.49 10.92
N ARG A 187 -8.92 15.18 9.80
CA ARG A 187 -9.93 14.75 8.83
C ARG A 187 -9.20 14.14 7.65
N GLU A 188 -9.41 12.85 7.42
CA GLU A 188 -8.76 12.14 6.32
C GLU A 188 -9.49 12.41 5.01
N VAL A 189 -8.73 12.83 3.99
CA VAL A 189 -9.25 13.20 2.66
C VAL A 189 -8.50 12.40 1.61
N GLU A 190 -9.24 11.81 0.67
CA GLU A 190 -8.71 11.01 -0.42
C GLU A 190 -8.93 11.72 -1.78
N CYS A 191 -7.94 11.59 -2.68
CA CYS A 191 -8.01 12.11 -4.04
C CYS A 191 -7.47 11.08 -5.03
N SER A 192 -8.33 10.59 -5.93
CA SER A 192 -7.90 9.66 -6.97
C SER A 192 -7.34 10.41 -8.17
N ILE A 193 -6.23 9.91 -8.72
CA ILE A 193 -5.60 10.40 -9.94
C ILE A 193 -5.72 9.35 -11.05
N LEU A 194 -6.11 9.78 -12.25
CA LEU A 194 -6.16 8.92 -13.45
C LEU A 194 -5.40 9.57 -14.61
N GLY A 195 -4.55 8.80 -15.27
CA GLY A 195 -3.85 9.18 -16.50
C GLY A 195 -2.33 9.00 -16.46
N ASN A 196 -1.66 9.51 -17.50
CA ASN A 196 -0.22 9.36 -17.71
C ASN A 196 0.47 10.73 -17.80
N GLU A 197 0.57 11.33 -18.99
CA GLU A 197 1.25 12.62 -19.22
C GLU A 197 0.39 13.80 -18.76
N ASN A 198 -0.93 13.68 -18.91
CA ASN A 198 -1.91 14.67 -18.51
C ASN A 198 -2.88 14.07 -17.47
N PRO A 199 -2.41 13.76 -16.25
CA PRO A 199 -3.23 13.14 -15.22
C PRO A 199 -4.32 14.09 -14.74
N LYS A 200 -5.45 13.53 -14.30
CA LYS A 200 -6.61 14.27 -13.78
C LYS A 200 -6.90 13.85 -12.35
N ALA A 201 -7.10 14.83 -11.49
CA ALA A 201 -7.58 14.63 -10.13
C ALA A 201 -9.10 14.47 -10.09
N SER A 202 -9.59 13.57 -9.25
CA SER A 202 -11.00 13.41 -8.94
C SER A 202 -11.52 14.56 -8.06
N LYS A 203 -12.82 14.54 -7.79
CA LYS A 203 -13.34 15.23 -6.60
C LYS A 203 -12.76 14.59 -5.33
N LEU A 204 -12.69 15.35 -4.26
CA LEU A 204 -12.20 14.87 -2.97
C LEU A 204 -13.30 14.08 -2.25
N GLY A 205 -12.91 12.97 -1.64
CA GLY A 205 -13.73 12.26 -0.64
C GLY A 205 -13.12 12.43 0.74
N ALA A 206 -13.92 12.31 1.79
CA ALA A 206 -13.40 12.24 3.16
C ALA A 206 -13.96 11.03 3.89
N ILE A 207 -13.15 10.52 4.81
CA ILE A 207 -13.51 9.45 5.74
C ILE A 207 -13.62 10.08 7.12
N ASP A 208 -14.76 9.90 7.77
CA ASP A 208 -14.98 10.30 9.15
C ASP A 208 -15.16 9.03 10.00
N VAL A 209 -14.20 8.79 10.89
CA VAL A 209 -14.24 7.71 11.87
C VAL A 209 -14.93 8.17 13.15
N PRO A 210 -15.68 7.31 13.84
CA PRO A 210 -16.28 7.65 15.13
C PRO A 210 -15.24 8.21 16.09
N LYS A 211 -15.58 9.27 16.84
CA LYS A 211 -14.68 9.87 17.86
C LYS A 211 -14.24 8.92 18.97
N THR A 212 -14.89 7.76 19.09
CA THR A 212 -14.53 6.69 20.02
C THR A 212 -13.31 5.91 19.56
N ASP A 213 -12.97 5.98 18.26
CA ASP A 213 -11.89 5.23 17.66
C ASP A 213 -10.66 6.14 17.55
N THR A 214 -9.50 5.60 17.90
CA THR A 214 -8.27 6.40 18.02
C THR A 214 -7.69 6.80 16.65
N PHE A 215 -7.91 6.00 15.60
CA PHE A 215 -7.54 6.26 14.21
C PHE A 215 -8.18 5.23 13.25
N TYR A 216 -8.08 5.42 11.93
CA TYR A 216 -8.63 4.51 10.92
C TYR A 216 -7.79 3.23 10.73
N ASP A 217 -8.10 2.19 11.51
CA ASP A 217 -7.36 0.94 11.62
C ASP A 217 -7.86 -0.19 10.68
N TYR A 218 -7.31 -1.40 10.81
CA TYR A 218 -7.75 -2.57 10.02
C TYR A 218 -9.21 -2.97 10.31
N ASN A 219 -9.65 -2.85 11.57
CA ASN A 219 -11.01 -3.22 11.95
C ASN A 219 -12.03 -2.29 11.29
N ASN A 220 -11.80 -0.97 11.31
CA ASN A 220 -12.67 0.00 10.65
C ASN A 220 -12.74 -0.21 9.12
N LYS A 221 -11.66 -0.74 8.51
CA LYS A 221 -11.56 -0.95 7.06
C LYS A 221 -12.22 -2.25 6.59
N PHE A 222 -12.10 -3.34 7.33
CA PHE A 222 -12.41 -4.69 6.82
C PHE A 222 -13.26 -5.57 7.76
N VAL A 223 -13.41 -5.21 9.03
CA VAL A 223 -14.11 -6.06 10.01
C VAL A 223 -15.47 -5.46 10.38
N ASP A 224 -15.50 -4.18 10.75
CA ASP A 224 -16.73 -3.45 11.06
C ASP A 224 -16.64 -2.01 10.54
N ALA A 225 -17.18 -1.80 9.34
CA ALA A 225 -17.25 -0.49 8.70
C ALA A 225 -18.53 0.28 9.06
N SER A 226 -19.40 -0.23 9.96
CA SER A 226 -20.74 0.33 10.19
C SER A 226 -20.75 1.73 10.81
N GLY A 227 -19.68 2.10 11.53
CA GLY A 227 -19.50 3.44 12.12
C GLY A 227 -18.77 4.45 11.22
N VAL A 228 -18.17 4.01 10.12
CA VAL A 228 -17.37 4.85 9.23
C VAL A 228 -18.31 5.56 8.26
N THR A 229 -18.25 6.89 8.20
CA THR A 229 -19.05 7.66 7.23
C THR A 229 -18.16 8.23 6.14
N PHE A 230 -18.70 8.24 4.91
CA PHE A 230 -18.01 8.75 3.73
C PHE A 230 -18.71 10.01 3.23
N GLU A 231 -17.94 11.07 3.01
CA GLU A 231 -18.45 12.31 2.41
C GLU A 231 -17.91 12.46 0.99
N LEU A 232 -18.78 12.40 -0.01
CA LEU A 232 -18.42 12.34 -1.44
C LEU A 232 -19.37 13.22 -2.29
N PRO A 233 -18.94 14.42 -2.73
CA PRO A 233 -17.66 15.07 -2.42
C PRO A 233 -17.64 15.63 -1.00
N VAL A 234 -16.45 15.73 -0.40
CA VAL A 234 -16.27 16.46 0.87
C VAL A 234 -16.39 17.97 0.64
N GLU A 235 -17.16 18.65 1.50
CA GLU A 235 -17.28 20.11 1.52
C GLU A 235 -16.08 20.74 2.24
N LEU A 236 -15.17 21.32 1.46
CA LEU A 236 -14.01 22.09 1.91
C LEU A 236 -13.98 23.45 1.20
N PRO A 237 -13.32 24.48 1.79
CA PRO A 237 -13.06 25.74 1.11
C PRO A 237 -12.45 25.51 -0.29
N ALA A 238 -12.94 26.25 -1.29
CA ALA A 238 -12.59 26.01 -2.69
C ALA A 238 -11.08 26.14 -2.99
N ASP A 239 -10.39 27.01 -2.27
CA ASP A 239 -8.94 27.16 -2.32
C ASP A 239 -8.22 25.94 -1.73
N LEU A 240 -8.69 25.41 -0.60
CA LEU A 240 -8.16 24.19 0.01
C LEU A 240 -8.36 22.97 -0.90
N THR A 241 -9.56 22.81 -1.47
CA THR A 241 -9.87 21.74 -2.43
C THR A 241 -8.90 21.75 -3.61
N LYS A 242 -8.68 22.94 -4.21
CA LYS A 242 -7.73 23.09 -5.32
C LYS A 242 -6.30 22.79 -4.91
N ARG A 243 -5.89 23.21 -3.71
CA ARG A 243 -4.56 22.92 -3.17
C ARG A 243 -4.32 21.43 -2.99
N ILE A 244 -5.27 20.69 -2.40
CA ILE A 244 -5.17 19.24 -2.23
C ILE A 244 -5.08 18.54 -3.58
N GLN A 245 -5.96 18.87 -4.53
CA GLN A 245 -5.92 18.30 -5.88
C GLN A 245 -4.58 18.58 -6.59
N GLN A 246 -4.04 19.79 -6.44
CA GLN A 246 -2.75 20.15 -7.01
C GLN A 246 -1.62 19.37 -6.34
N MET A 247 -1.62 19.26 -5.00
CA MET A 247 -0.65 18.45 -4.26
C MET A 247 -0.68 16.98 -4.70
N SER A 248 -1.86 16.39 -4.90
CA SER A 248 -2.01 15.01 -5.39
C SER A 248 -1.45 14.85 -6.81
N LEU A 249 -1.68 15.81 -7.71
CA LEU A 249 -1.10 15.80 -9.06
C LEU A 249 0.42 15.96 -9.05
N ASP A 250 0.95 16.80 -8.17
CA ASP A 250 2.39 17.03 -8.04
C ASP A 250 3.08 15.81 -7.43
N ALA A 251 2.49 15.18 -6.41
CA ALA A 251 2.96 13.92 -5.83
C ALA A 251 2.97 12.79 -6.86
N PHE A 252 1.88 12.65 -7.63
CA PHE A 252 1.76 11.66 -8.69
C PHE A 252 2.90 11.78 -9.71
N LYS A 253 3.23 13.01 -10.11
CA LYS A 253 4.33 13.29 -11.03
C LYS A 253 5.70 13.07 -10.40
N ALA A 254 5.91 13.54 -9.17
CA ALA A 254 7.17 13.40 -8.45
C ALA A 254 7.56 11.92 -8.23
N LEU A 255 6.58 11.09 -7.91
CA LEU A 255 6.76 9.63 -7.74
C LEU A 255 6.83 8.88 -9.09
N GLY A 256 6.58 9.55 -10.21
CA GLY A 256 6.62 8.94 -11.55
C GLY A 256 5.47 7.95 -11.81
N LEU A 257 4.33 8.12 -11.15
CA LEU A 257 3.18 7.23 -11.27
C LEU A 257 2.50 7.34 -12.65
N LYS A 258 1.81 6.27 -13.05
CA LYS A 258 1.10 6.14 -14.32
C LYS A 258 -0.18 5.34 -14.15
N GLY A 259 -1.13 5.52 -15.06
CA GLY A 259 -2.41 4.81 -15.04
C GLY A 259 -3.34 5.37 -13.98
N MET A 260 -3.16 4.95 -12.72
CA MET A 260 -4.07 5.25 -11.61
C MET A 260 -3.33 5.29 -10.26
N ALA A 261 -3.81 6.12 -9.33
CA ALA A 261 -3.38 6.17 -7.94
C ALA A 261 -4.49 6.75 -7.05
N ARG A 262 -4.39 6.51 -5.74
CA ARG A 262 -5.18 7.18 -4.70
C ARG A 262 -4.26 7.53 -3.53
#